data_AF-A0AAU6APQ2-F1
#
_entry.id   AF-A0AAU6APQ2-F1
#
_cell.length_a   1.000
_cell.length_b   1.000
_cell.length_c   1.000
_cell.angle_alpha   90.00
_cell.angle_beta   90.00
_cell.angle_gamma   90.00
#
_symmetry.space_group_name_H-M   'P 1'
#
loop_
_entity.id
_entity.type
_entity.pdbx_description
1 polymer ?
#
loop_
_entity_poly.entity_id
_entity_poly.type
_entity_poly.pdbx_seq_one_letter_code
_entity_poly.pdbx_strand_id
1 'polypeptide(L)'
;MTDEQFYDPALFAILPMDFYFPGKGASGDLPRKDFAPRWHPRLLGRLPDIALTLPVGGYAQKFYLGASAGTNLTETVRAYRDYLPSKLPLVHPSPLNFRWQKKNPWFEADVVPALRARVREVLA
;
A
#
# COMPACT_ATOMS: atom_id res chain seq x y z
N MET A 1 17.91 -3.28 -4.47
CA MET A 1 17.17 -2.16 -5.08
C MET A 1 18.06 -0.96 -4.99
N THR A 2 18.44 -0.41 -6.14
CA THR A 2 19.10 0.89 -6.22
C THR A 2 18.05 2.00 -6.37
N ASP A 3 18.46 3.26 -6.24
CA ASP A 3 17.55 4.38 -6.45
C ASP A 3 17.06 4.43 -7.90
N GLU A 4 17.93 4.11 -8.86
CA GLU A 4 17.55 4.03 -10.28
C GLU A 4 16.45 3.00 -10.52
N GLN A 5 16.54 1.82 -9.89
CA GLN A 5 15.50 0.80 -10.00
C GLN A 5 14.17 1.28 -9.43
N PHE A 6 14.19 2.03 -8.33
CA PHE A 6 12.97 2.54 -7.71
C PHE A 6 12.26 3.60 -8.56
N TYR A 7 13.04 4.44 -9.25
CA TYR A 7 12.52 5.48 -10.13
C TYR A 7 12.26 5.02 -11.58
N ASP A 8 12.54 3.75 -11.90
CA ASP A 8 12.25 3.18 -13.21
C ASP A 8 10.74 2.93 -13.39
N PRO A 9 10.06 3.63 -14.32
CA PRO A 9 8.62 3.46 -14.55
C PRO A 9 8.26 2.09 -15.15
N ALA A 10 9.22 1.32 -15.65
CA ALA A 10 9.00 -0.07 -16.08
C ALA A 10 8.95 -1.04 -14.89
N LEU A 11 9.51 -0.68 -13.74
CA LEU A 11 9.57 -1.53 -12.54
C LEU A 11 8.53 -1.14 -11.49
N PHE A 12 8.24 0.15 -11.35
CA PHE A 12 7.33 0.67 -10.32
C PHE A 12 6.21 1.54 -10.88
N ALA A 13 5.00 1.30 -10.39
CA ALA A 13 3.85 2.17 -10.59
C ALA A 13 3.38 2.75 -9.25
N ILE A 14 3.30 4.08 -9.17
CA ILE A 14 2.75 4.78 -8.00
C ILE A 14 1.36 5.30 -8.37
N LEU A 15 0.33 4.79 -7.68
CA LEU A 15 -1.06 5.11 -7.97
C LEU A 15 -1.76 5.68 -6.73
N PRO A 16 -1.90 7.02 -6.62
CA PRO A 16 -2.60 7.65 -5.51
C PRO A 16 -4.09 7.29 -5.47
N MET A 17 -4.70 7.24 -4.29
CA MET A 17 -6.14 6.99 -4.15
C MET A 17 -7.02 8.12 -4.69
N ASP A 18 -6.46 9.32 -4.85
CA ASP A 18 -7.03 10.46 -5.57
C ASP A 18 -5.88 11.21 -6.25
N PHE A 19 -6.05 11.60 -7.51
CA PHE A 19 -5.00 12.31 -8.28
C PHE A 19 -5.01 13.81 -8.05
N TYR A 20 -5.99 14.31 -7.30
CA TYR A 20 -6.18 15.72 -7.03
C TYR A 20 -6.05 15.97 -5.54
N PHE A 21 -5.49 17.12 -5.20
CA PHE A 21 -5.55 17.62 -3.84
C PHE A 21 -7.02 17.90 -3.46
N PRO A 22 -7.59 17.19 -2.47
CA PRO A 22 -9.02 17.27 -2.16
C PRO A 22 -9.38 18.48 -1.28
N GLY A 23 -8.38 19.26 -0.83
CA GLY A 23 -8.53 20.31 0.16
C GLY A 23 -8.19 19.83 1.58
N LYS A 24 -7.89 20.81 2.46
CA LYS A 24 -7.53 20.54 3.86
C LYS A 24 -8.73 20.05 4.66
N GLY A 25 -8.67 18.81 5.13
CA GLY A 25 -9.62 18.29 6.12
C GLY A 25 -9.15 18.54 7.56
N ALA A 26 -10.05 18.31 8.52
CA ALA A 26 -9.78 18.54 9.95
C ALA A 26 -8.68 17.62 10.54
N SER A 27 -8.46 16.45 9.94
CA SER A 27 -7.45 15.46 10.37
C SER A 27 -6.47 15.09 9.25
N GLY A 28 -6.45 15.87 8.16
CA GLY A 28 -5.69 15.62 6.95
C GLY A 28 -6.54 15.60 5.70
N ASP A 29 -5.90 15.38 4.56
CA ASP A 29 -6.52 15.38 3.24
C ASP A 29 -7.06 13.98 2.93
N LEU A 30 -8.33 13.89 2.47
CA LEU A 30 -9.00 12.62 2.24
C LEU A 30 -9.33 12.41 0.76
N PRO A 31 -9.08 11.22 0.19
CA PRO A 31 -9.43 10.94 -1.20
C PRO A 31 -10.95 10.94 -1.40
N ARG A 32 -11.42 11.39 -2.58
CA ARG A 32 -12.83 11.32 -2.95
C ARG A 32 -13.26 9.86 -3.13
N LYS A 33 -14.44 9.52 -2.59
CA LYS A 33 -14.94 8.13 -2.53
C LYS A 33 -15.18 7.51 -3.92
N ASP A 34 -15.59 8.30 -4.90
CA ASP A 34 -15.92 7.83 -6.25
C ASP A 34 -14.72 7.79 -7.19
N PHE A 35 -13.57 8.35 -6.79
CA PHE A 35 -12.41 8.52 -7.66
C PHE A 35 -11.73 7.20 -7.98
N ALA A 36 -11.22 6.49 -6.97
CA ALA A 36 -10.52 5.23 -7.18
C ALA A 36 -11.39 4.16 -7.87
N PRO A 37 -12.67 3.94 -7.48
CA PRO A 37 -13.55 3.01 -8.21
C PRO A 37 -13.73 3.36 -9.68
N ARG A 38 -13.71 4.65 -10.04
CA ARG A 38 -13.85 5.12 -11.42
C ARG A 38 -12.57 4.92 -12.24
N TRP A 39 -11.41 5.21 -11.68
CA TRP A 39 -10.18 5.36 -12.46
C TRP A 39 -9.19 4.20 -12.32
N HIS A 40 -9.06 3.60 -11.13
CA HIS A 40 -8.04 2.58 -10.90
C HIS A 40 -8.22 1.33 -11.76
N PRO A 41 -9.43 0.76 -11.92
CA PRO A 41 -9.61 -0.42 -12.79
C PRO A 41 -9.17 -0.17 -14.23
N ARG A 42 -9.38 1.05 -14.75
CA ARG A 42 -9.00 1.43 -16.12
C ARG A 42 -7.49 1.52 -16.30
N LEU A 43 -6.80 2.08 -15.31
CA LEU A 43 -5.34 2.20 -15.32
C LEU A 43 -4.66 0.86 -15.10
N LEU A 44 -5.12 0.08 -14.11
CA LEU A 44 -4.60 -1.25 -13.83
C LEU A 44 -4.83 -2.21 -15.00
N GLY A 45 -5.92 -2.05 -15.76
CA GLY A 45 -6.13 -2.78 -17.02
C GLY A 45 -5.09 -2.49 -18.11
N ARG A 46 -4.23 -1.48 -17.94
CA ARG A 46 -3.09 -1.17 -18.82
C ARG A 46 -1.74 -1.59 -18.22
N LEU A 47 -1.73 -2.17 -17.03
CA LEU A 47 -0.54 -2.64 -16.31
C LEU A 47 -0.70 -4.14 -16.04
N PRO A 48 -0.61 -5.00 -17.07
CA PRO A 48 -0.89 -6.43 -16.94
C PRO A 48 0.12 -7.18 -16.07
N ASP A 49 1.35 -6.66 -15.96
CA ASP A 49 2.48 -7.36 -15.34
C ASP A 49 2.69 -7.01 -13.86
N ILE A 50 1.67 -6.45 -13.19
CA ILE A 50 1.76 -6.14 -11.75
C ILE A 50 1.81 -7.43 -10.93
N ALA A 51 3.01 -7.79 -10.47
CA ALA A 51 3.26 -8.98 -9.65
C ALA A 51 3.08 -8.77 -8.13
N LEU A 52 3.05 -7.51 -7.68
CA LEU A 52 2.85 -7.12 -6.29
C LEU A 52 2.18 -5.76 -6.19
N THR A 53 1.08 -5.67 -5.42
CA THR A 53 0.46 -4.39 -5.04
C THR A 53 0.73 -4.09 -3.57
N LEU A 54 1.03 -2.83 -3.25
CA LEU A 54 1.26 -2.38 -1.87
C LEU A 54 0.15 -1.42 -1.42
N PRO A 55 -0.95 -1.89 -0.80
CA PRO A 55 -1.96 -1.01 -0.22
C PRO A 55 -1.42 -0.28 1.02
N VAL A 56 -1.01 0.98 0.85
CA VAL A 56 -0.44 1.80 1.92
C VAL A 56 -1.54 2.63 2.62
N GLY A 57 -1.79 2.32 3.89
CA GLY A 57 -2.76 3.02 4.73
C GLY A 57 -4.21 2.54 4.58
N GLY A 58 -5.06 2.95 5.53
CA GLY A 58 -6.41 2.38 5.70
C GLY A 58 -7.35 2.59 4.51
N TYR A 59 -7.26 3.70 3.78
CA TYR A 59 -8.09 3.94 2.60
C TYR A 59 -7.76 2.98 1.45
N ALA A 60 -6.46 2.82 1.15
CA ALA A 60 -6.01 1.90 0.12
C ALA A 60 -6.30 0.44 0.50
N GLN A 61 -6.09 0.06 1.76
CA GLN A 61 -6.39 -1.29 2.25
C GLN A 61 -7.88 -1.62 2.11
N LYS A 62 -8.78 -0.72 2.56
CA LYS A 62 -10.22 -0.92 2.40
C LYS A 62 -10.64 -1.08 0.94
N PHE A 63 -10.05 -0.27 0.04
CA PHE A 63 -10.38 -0.33 -1.38
C PHE A 63 -9.87 -1.62 -2.05
N TYR A 64 -8.59 -1.96 -1.86
CA TYR A 64 -7.96 -3.07 -2.58
C TYR A 64 -8.17 -4.45 -1.94
N LEU A 65 -8.49 -4.51 -0.65
CA LEU A 65 -8.74 -5.78 0.06
C LEU A 65 -10.25 -6.02 0.28
N GLY A 66 -11.08 -4.97 0.24
CA GLY A 66 -12.53 -5.11 0.36
C GLY A 66 -12.94 -5.85 1.63
N ALA A 67 -13.78 -6.88 1.48
CA ALA A 67 -14.25 -7.72 2.58
C ALA A 67 -13.13 -8.55 3.25
N SER A 68 -11.99 -8.73 2.59
CA SER A 68 -10.83 -9.43 3.17
C SER A 68 -10.00 -8.54 4.07
N ALA A 69 -10.24 -7.21 4.11
CA ALA A 69 -9.54 -6.34 5.04
C ALA A 69 -9.85 -6.74 6.49
N GLY A 70 -8.84 -6.70 7.35
CA GLY A 70 -9.03 -6.91 8.79
C GLY A 70 -9.90 -5.83 9.42
N THR A 71 -10.29 -6.04 10.69
CA THR A 71 -11.19 -5.13 11.42
C THR A 71 -10.64 -3.70 11.54
N ASN A 72 -9.31 -3.54 11.52
CA ASN A 72 -8.63 -2.26 11.50
C ASN A 72 -7.28 -2.34 10.76
N LEU A 73 -6.60 -1.20 10.63
CA LEU A 73 -5.28 -1.08 9.98
C LEU A 73 -4.25 -2.05 10.58
N THR A 74 -4.16 -2.13 11.90
CA THR A 74 -3.18 -2.95 12.61
C THR A 74 -3.41 -4.42 12.32
N GLU A 75 -4.64 -4.91 12.44
CA GLU A 75 -4.96 -6.31 12.18
C GLU A 75 -4.76 -6.67 10.70
N THR A 76 -5.10 -5.76 9.79
CA THR A 76 -4.85 -5.95 8.35
C THR A 76 -3.36 -6.10 8.06
N VAL A 77 -2.50 -5.24 8.64
CA VAL A 77 -1.05 -5.31 8.44
C VAL A 77 -0.44 -6.51 9.18
N ARG A 78 -0.97 -6.89 10.34
CA ARG A 78 -0.53 -8.07 11.09
C ARG A 78 -0.78 -9.36 10.31
N ALA A 79 -1.92 -9.44 9.63
CA ALA A 79 -2.32 -10.53 8.77
C ALA A 79 -1.69 -10.47 7.36
N TYR A 80 -0.58 -9.72 7.13
CA TYR A 80 -0.04 -9.48 5.79
C TYR A 80 0.19 -10.76 4.95
N ARG A 81 0.50 -11.88 5.62
CA ARG A 81 0.76 -13.18 4.97
C ARG A 81 -0.46 -13.71 4.21
N ASP A 82 -1.67 -13.37 4.65
CA ASP A 82 -2.92 -13.84 4.03
C ASP A 82 -3.18 -13.18 2.67
N TYR A 83 -2.49 -12.08 2.36
CA TYR A 83 -2.65 -11.34 1.11
C TYR A 83 -1.52 -11.60 0.10
N LEU A 84 -0.46 -12.28 0.53
CA LEU A 84 0.65 -12.69 -0.33
C LEU A 84 0.20 -13.78 -1.32
N PRO A 85 0.89 -13.93 -2.47
CA PRO A 85 2.06 -13.16 -2.93
C PRO A 85 1.70 -11.85 -3.65
N SER A 86 0.41 -11.64 -3.95
CA SER A 86 -0.05 -10.57 -4.84
C SER A 86 -0.20 -9.19 -4.17
N LYS A 87 -0.40 -9.16 -2.84
CA LYS A 87 -0.59 -7.93 -2.08
C LYS A 87 0.16 -7.97 -0.76
N LEU A 88 0.66 -6.81 -0.31
CA LEU A 88 1.26 -6.67 1.01
C LEU A 88 0.79 -5.34 1.62
N PRO A 89 -0.20 -5.34 2.53
CA PRO A 89 -0.70 -4.12 3.14
C PRO A 89 0.32 -3.51 4.11
N LEU A 90 0.47 -2.19 4.05
CA LEU A 90 1.44 -1.44 4.87
C LEU A 90 0.79 -0.27 5.60
N VAL A 91 1.36 0.12 6.74
CA VAL A 91 1.06 1.42 7.34
C VAL A 91 1.72 2.55 6.54
N HIS A 92 1.17 3.76 6.59
CA HIS A 92 1.78 4.92 5.92
C HIS A 92 3.14 5.27 6.54
N PRO A 93 4.19 5.62 5.78
CA PRO A 93 5.50 6.00 6.31
C PRO A 93 5.53 7.40 6.95
N SER A 94 4.38 7.93 7.40
CA SER A 94 4.30 9.27 8.00
C SER A 94 4.90 9.26 9.41
N PRO A 95 5.56 10.35 9.85
CA PRO A 95 6.02 10.50 11.23
C PRO A 95 4.92 10.26 12.28
N LEU A 96 3.66 10.49 11.92
CA LEU A 96 2.50 10.22 12.78
C LEU A 96 2.40 8.73 13.18
N ASN A 97 2.99 7.81 12.41
CA ASN A 97 2.99 6.38 12.69
C ASN A 97 4.18 5.89 13.55
N PHE A 98 5.11 6.75 13.97
CA PHE A 98 6.23 6.32 14.83
C PHE A 98 5.75 5.77 16.17
N ARG A 99 4.71 6.36 16.77
CA ARG A 99 4.10 5.82 17.99
C ARG A 99 3.43 4.47 17.74
N TRP A 100 2.85 4.27 16.56
CA TRP A 100 2.24 3.00 16.18
C TRP A 100 3.33 1.92 16.00
N GLN A 101 4.43 2.22 15.32
CA GLN A 101 5.55 1.28 15.12
C GLN A 101 6.19 0.87 16.45
N LYS A 102 6.40 1.82 17.37
CA LYS A 102 6.90 1.52 18.74
C LYS A 102 5.98 0.56 19.51
N LYS A 103 4.66 0.65 19.31
CA LYS A 103 3.67 -0.26 19.91
C LYS A 103 3.53 -1.58 19.16
N ASN A 104 4.04 -1.67 17.93
CA ASN A 104 3.92 -2.80 17.02
C ASN A 104 5.30 -3.18 16.47
N PRO A 105 6.26 -3.61 17.32
CA PRO A 105 7.64 -3.88 16.90
C PRO A 105 7.75 -5.00 15.86
N TRP A 106 6.76 -5.90 15.83
CA TRP A 106 6.61 -6.94 14.80
C TRP A 106 6.51 -6.37 13.37
N PHE A 107 6.12 -5.11 13.18
CA PHE A 107 6.10 -4.49 11.86
C PHE A 107 7.50 -4.45 11.24
N GLU A 108 8.48 -3.94 12.00
CA GLU A 108 9.86 -3.85 11.53
C GLU A 108 10.56 -5.22 11.58
N ALA A 109 10.23 -6.07 12.54
CA ALA A 109 10.85 -7.39 12.68
C ALA A 109 10.36 -8.42 11.64
N ASP A 110 9.09 -8.35 11.23
CA ASP A 110 8.47 -9.39 10.40
C ASP A 110 8.01 -8.86 9.04
N VAL A 111 7.26 -7.75 9.02
CA VAL A 111 6.62 -7.24 7.79
C VAL A 111 7.64 -6.63 6.84
N VAL A 112 8.56 -5.81 7.36
CA VAL A 112 9.59 -5.14 6.54
C VAL A 112 10.55 -6.15 5.90
N PRO A 113 11.06 -7.20 6.59
CA PRO A 113 11.86 -8.23 5.95
C PRO A 113 11.09 -9.02 4.87
N ALA A 114 9.82 -9.35 5.13
CA ALA A 114 8.97 -10.00 4.13
C ALA A 114 8.75 -9.13 2.89
N LEU A 115 8.51 -7.83 3.06
CA LEU A 115 8.44 -6.86 1.96
C LEU A 115 9.74 -6.85 1.15
N ARG A 116 10.90 -6.75 1.82
CA ARG A 116 12.22 -6.77 1.16
C ARG A 116 12.48 -8.06 0.41
N ALA A 117 12.04 -9.20 0.92
CA ALA A 117 12.17 -10.49 0.24
C ALA A 117 11.29 -10.52 -1.02
N ARG A 118 10.00 -10.16 -0.88
CA ARG A 118 9.07 -10.20 -2.01
C ARG A 118 9.41 -9.20 -3.11
N VAL A 119 9.84 -7.98 -2.77
CA VAL A 119 10.31 -7.00 -3.76
C VAL A 119 11.54 -7.51 -4.50
N ARG A 120 12.49 -8.15 -3.81
CA ARG A 120 13.66 -8.75 -4.47
C ARG A 120 13.28 -9.87 -5.43
N GLU A 121 12.31 -10.70 -5.06
CA GLU A 121 11.81 -11.77 -5.93
C GLU A 121 11.12 -11.23 -7.18
N VAL A 122 10.34 -10.14 -7.05
CA VAL A 122 9.63 -9.52 -8.18
C VAL A 122 10.57 -8.76 -9.13
N LEU A 123 11.66 -8.20 -8.62
CA LEU A 123 12.64 -7.43 -9.42
C LEU A 123 13.77 -8.29 -10.02
N ALA A 124 13.82 -9.59 -9.72
CA ALA A 124 14.85 -10.50 -10.21
C ALA A 124 14.57 -10.94 -11.65
#